data_AF-A0A6A5U8T8-F1
#
_entry.id   AF-A0A6A5U8T8-F1
#
_cell.length_a   1.000
_cell.length_b   1.000
_cell.length_c   1.000
_cell.angle_alpha   90.00
_cell.angle_beta   90.00
_cell.angle_gamma   90.00
#
_symmetry.space_group_name_H-M   'P 1'
#
loop_
_entity.id
_entity.type
_entity.pdbx_description
1 polymer ?
#
loop_
_entity_poly.entity_id
_entity_poly.type
_entity_poly.pdbx_seq_one_letter_code
_entity_poly.pdbx_strand_id
1 'polypeptide(L)'
;SMSLTRHLRTSPYTRTLRRFTTSPPLRQTQAPSPAPIPYTPTCPSPTCACAPMPPDLDIDRKTPLLNTMTPYAEQVVLCTGKDDWSSRIEDEPGDTGDFIRGLKGIIGRGGEAFDPFTNILLTASSLPPSKKQNTTTALLFPSFARIPSLPYTRTAFSHFASAYLKPHKLHPMHAALPAAQKAKLTRDESLASTLPAAEPITRPVVLICGHAARDKRCGVL
;
A
#
# COMPACT_ATOMS: atom_id res chain seq x y z
N SER A 1 -59.05 -41.56 -7.22
CA SER A 1 -58.77 -40.59 -8.29
C SER A 1 -58.16 -39.34 -7.67
N MET A 2 -57.28 -38.65 -8.41
CA MET A 2 -56.44 -37.48 -8.03
C MET A 2 -55.04 -37.84 -7.52
N SER A 3 -54.17 -38.09 -8.51
CA SER A 3 -52.72 -38.02 -8.43
C SER A 3 -52.28 -36.54 -8.53
N LEU A 4 -51.52 -36.04 -7.57
CA LEU A 4 -50.95 -34.68 -7.57
C LEU A 4 -49.53 -34.73 -8.13
N THR A 5 -49.42 -34.53 -9.44
CA THR A 5 -48.14 -34.43 -10.15
C THR A 5 -47.49 -33.08 -9.84
N ARG A 6 -46.37 -33.11 -9.12
CA ARG A 6 -45.57 -31.92 -8.81
C ARG A 6 -44.71 -31.57 -10.04
N HIS A 7 -45.15 -30.58 -10.83
CA HIS A 7 -44.34 -30.04 -11.93
C HIS A 7 -43.17 -29.22 -11.36
N LEU A 8 -41.94 -29.73 -11.51
CA LEU A 8 -40.73 -28.94 -11.35
C LEU A 8 -40.62 -27.96 -12.52
N ARG A 9 -40.79 -26.67 -12.26
CA ARG A 9 -40.39 -25.61 -13.21
C ARG A 9 -38.87 -25.46 -13.13
N THR A 10 -38.17 -25.98 -14.13
CA THR A 10 -36.77 -25.61 -14.39
C THR A 10 -36.74 -24.20 -14.98
N SER A 11 -36.26 -23.25 -14.19
CA SER A 11 -35.95 -21.90 -14.67
C SER A 11 -34.60 -21.94 -15.41
N PRO A 12 -34.49 -21.48 -16.67
CA PRO A 12 -33.20 -21.39 -17.32
C PRO A 12 -32.39 -20.27 -16.67
N TYR A 13 -31.31 -20.67 -15.99
CA TYR A 13 -30.31 -19.75 -15.45
C TYR A 13 -29.56 -19.11 -16.63
N THR A 14 -29.97 -17.92 -17.05
CA THR A 14 -29.22 -17.12 -18.02
C THR A 14 -27.93 -16.66 -17.38
N ARG A 15 -26.84 -17.37 -17.69
CA ARG A 15 -25.47 -16.99 -17.33
C ARG A 15 -25.10 -15.73 -18.13
N THR A 16 -25.40 -14.55 -17.58
CA THR A 16 -24.92 -13.28 -18.12
C THR A 16 -23.40 -13.25 -17.99
N LEU A 17 -22.71 -13.53 -19.10
CA LEU A 17 -21.29 -13.24 -19.24
C LEU A 17 -21.13 -11.73 -19.06
N ARG A 18 -20.57 -11.30 -17.92
CA ARG A 18 -20.06 -9.94 -17.77
C ARG A 18 -18.97 -9.75 -18.82
N ARG A 19 -19.29 -9.04 -19.90
CA ARG A 19 -18.27 -8.45 -20.76
C ARG A 19 -17.52 -7.45 -19.90
N PHE A 20 -16.26 -7.74 -19.61
CA PHE A 20 -15.31 -6.73 -19.17
C PHE A 20 -15.16 -5.76 -20.34
N THR A 21 -15.89 -4.65 -20.31
CA THR A 21 -15.61 -3.52 -21.18
C THR A 21 -14.27 -2.97 -20.76
N THR A 22 -13.23 -3.26 -21.54
CA THR A 22 -11.96 -2.53 -21.47
C THR A 22 -12.26 -1.11 -21.95
N SER A 23 -12.67 -0.24 -21.03
CA SER A 23 -12.55 1.19 -21.27
C SER A 23 -11.09 1.44 -21.62
N PRO A 24 -10.77 2.08 -22.77
CA PRO A 24 -9.40 2.47 -23.04
C PRO A 24 -8.91 3.29 -21.85
N PRO A 25 -7.70 3.02 -21.33
CA PRO A 25 -7.16 3.86 -20.27
C PRO A 25 -7.19 5.30 -20.78
N LEU A 26 -7.79 6.20 -20.00
CA LEU A 26 -7.55 7.63 -20.16
C LEU A 26 -6.04 7.78 -20.30
N ARG A 27 -5.58 8.27 -21.46
CA ARG A 27 -4.17 8.63 -21.68
C ARG A 27 -3.80 9.59 -20.56
N GLN A 28 -3.20 9.05 -19.49
CA GLN A 28 -2.33 9.85 -18.64
C GLN A 28 -1.29 10.39 -19.60
N THR A 29 -1.32 11.69 -19.84
CA THR A 29 -0.21 12.41 -20.47
C THR A 29 1.05 11.94 -19.78
N GLN A 30 1.86 11.17 -20.50
CA GLN A 30 3.11 10.62 -20.00
C GLN A 30 3.88 11.79 -19.40
N ALA A 31 4.03 11.77 -18.07
CA ALA A 31 5.11 12.52 -17.45
C ALA A 31 6.41 12.13 -18.20
N PRO A 32 7.36 13.07 -18.38
CA PRO A 32 8.62 12.75 -19.05
C PRO A 32 9.17 11.47 -18.46
N SER A 33 9.41 10.48 -19.33
CA SER A 33 9.89 9.16 -18.94
C SER A 33 11.00 9.36 -17.91
N PRO A 34 10.84 8.89 -16.66
CA PRO A 34 11.91 8.97 -15.69
C PRO A 34 13.13 8.33 -16.36
N ALA A 35 14.31 8.94 -16.19
CA ALA A 35 15.55 8.38 -16.69
C ALA A 35 15.56 6.88 -16.36
N PRO A 36 15.90 6.01 -17.33
CA PRO A 36 15.81 4.57 -17.12
C PRO A 36 16.58 4.23 -15.84
N ILE A 37 15.88 3.65 -14.86
CA ILE A 37 16.48 3.23 -13.61
C ILE A 37 17.62 2.29 -14.00
N PRO A 38 18.88 2.57 -13.60
CA PRO A 38 19.99 1.67 -13.89
C PRO A 38 19.63 0.27 -13.39
N TYR A 39 19.59 -0.71 -14.29
CA TYR A 39 19.26 -2.08 -13.95
C TYR A 39 20.33 -3.02 -14.48
N THR A 40 20.53 -4.13 -13.79
CA THR A 40 21.40 -5.20 -14.25
C THR A 40 20.57 -6.13 -15.15
N PRO A 41 20.89 -6.27 -16.45
CA PRO A 41 20.07 -7.06 -17.38
C PRO A 41 20.06 -8.56 -17.07
N THR A 42 21.12 -9.04 -16.41
CA THR A 42 21.25 -10.44 -15.99
C THR A 42 21.83 -10.47 -14.58
N CYS A 43 21.27 -11.30 -13.70
CA CYS A 43 21.83 -11.49 -12.37
C CYS A 43 23.28 -12.00 -12.48
N PRO A 44 24.24 -11.44 -11.72
CA PRO A 44 25.57 -12.01 -11.62
C PRO A 44 25.50 -13.43 -11.04
N SER A 45 26.50 -14.25 -11.33
CA SER A 45 26.60 -15.58 -10.73
C SER A 45 26.66 -15.46 -9.20
N PRO A 46 25.95 -16.32 -8.45
CA PRO A 46 25.96 -16.28 -6.99
C PRO A 46 27.38 -16.52 -6.47
N THR A 47 27.78 -15.75 -5.46
CA THR A 47 29.09 -15.88 -4.80
C THR A 47 29.07 -16.85 -3.62
N CYS A 48 27.90 -17.37 -3.25
CA CYS A 48 27.69 -18.31 -2.16
C CYS A 48 26.95 -19.57 -2.65
N ALA A 49 27.02 -20.65 -1.88
CA ALA A 49 26.22 -21.85 -2.12
C ALA A 49 24.74 -21.53 -1.83
N CYS A 50 23.95 -21.27 -2.87
CA CYS A 50 22.51 -21.12 -2.75
C CYS A 50 21.84 -22.49 -2.69
N ALA A 51 20.78 -22.63 -1.88
CA ALA A 51 19.87 -23.76 -2.02
C ALA A 51 19.28 -23.77 -3.45
N PRO A 52 19.05 -24.96 -4.05
CA PRO A 52 18.41 -25.02 -5.35
C PRO A 52 17.01 -24.42 -5.28
N MET A 53 16.59 -23.75 -6.36
CA MET A 53 15.22 -23.28 -6.50
C MET A 53 14.26 -24.48 -6.36
N PRO A 54 13.21 -24.41 -5.52
CA PRO A 54 12.25 -25.49 -5.41
C PRO A 54 11.67 -25.84 -6.80
N PRO A 55 11.58 -27.14 -7.15
CA PRO A 55 10.94 -27.55 -8.40
C PRO A 55 9.44 -27.21 -8.37
N ASP A 56 8.83 -27.11 -9.55
CA ASP A 56 7.38 -27.00 -9.74
C ASP A 56 6.69 -25.76 -9.15
N LEU A 57 7.43 -24.65 -9.02
CA LEU A 57 6.81 -23.35 -8.78
C LEU A 57 6.29 -22.78 -10.10
N ASP A 58 4.98 -22.51 -10.18
CA ASP A 58 4.35 -21.77 -11.28
C ASP A 58 4.75 -20.29 -11.23
N ILE A 59 6.01 -20.02 -11.58
CA ILE A 59 6.58 -18.68 -11.65
C ILE A 59 6.42 -18.18 -13.07
N ASP A 60 5.68 -17.09 -13.22
CA ASP A 60 5.65 -16.36 -14.48
C ASP A 60 7.03 -15.75 -14.78
N ARG A 61 7.68 -16.28 -15.82
CA ARG A 61 8.98 -15.81 -16.34
C ARG A 61 8.86 -15.02 -17.64
N LYS A 62 7.64 -14.79 -18.13
CA LYS A 62 7.40 -14.23 -19.46
C LYS A 62 6.80 -12.83 -19.38
N THR A 63 5.95 -12.57 -18.40
CA THR A 63 5.33 -11.25 -18.27
C THR A 63 6.36 -10.20 -17.88
N PRO A 64 6.44 -9.08 -18.61
CA PRO A 64 7.29 -7.96 -18.21
C PRO A 64 6.82 -7.41 -16.85
N LEU A 65 7.72 -7.35 -15.86
CA LEU A 65 7.41 -6.77 -14.54
C LEU A 65 7.35 -5.24 -14.58
N LEU A 66 8.06 -4.61 -15.54
CA LEU A 66 8.12 -3.16 -15.65
C LEU A 66 6.73 -2.57 -15.92
N ASN A 67 6.36 -1.53 -15.17
CA ASN A 67 5.07 -0.83 -15.25
C ASN A 67 3.83 -1.68 -14.90
N THR A 68 3.99 -2.82 -14.23
CA THR A 68 2.84 -3.62 -13.74
C THR A 68 2.27 -3.12 -12.41
N MET A 69 3.02 -2.26 -11.71
CA MET A 69 2.61 -1.68 -10.43
C MET A 69 2.56 -0.16 -10.54
N THR A 70 1.56 0.44 -9.91
CA THR A 70 1.47 1.90 -9.77
C THR A 70 2.61 2.39 -8.87
N PRO A 71 3.29 3.50 -9.22
CA PRO A 71 4.30 4.07 -8.35
C PRO A 71 3.65 4.59 -7.06
N TYR A 72 4.31 4.32 -5.94
CA TYR A 72 3.98 4.87 -4.63
C TYR A 72 4.97 5.98 -4.29
N ALA A 73 4.44 7.09 -3.77
CA ALA A 73 5.25 8.22 -3.29
C ALA A 73 5.90 7.91 -1.94
N GLU A 74 5.20 7.14 -1.10
CA GLU A 74 5.68 6.68 0.21
C GLU A 74 4.99 5.35 0.58
N GLN A 75 5.71 4.49 1.26
CA GLN A 75 5.20 3.33 1.98
C GLN A 75 5.22 3.62 3.48
N VAL A 76 4.09 3.46 4.14
CA VAL A 76 3.95 3.48 5.59
C VAL A 76 3.85 2.04 6.10
N VAL A 77 4.88 1.60 6.79
CA VAL A 77 4.93 0.28 7.42
C VAL A 77 4.57 0.42 8.90
N LEU A 78 3.49 -0.22 9.31
CA LEU A 78 3.04 -0.23 10.70
C LEU A 78 3.68 -1.38 11.45
N CYS A 79 4.33 -1.09 12.57
CA CYS A 79 4.86 -2.11 13.47
C CYS A 79 3.73 -2.60 14.38
N THR A 80 3.22 -3.81 14.13
CA THR A 80 2.04 -4.33 14.85
C THR A 80 2.39 -5.45 15.82
N GLY A 81 3.58 -6.05 15.71
CA GLY A 81 3.97 -7.23 16.48
C GLY A 81 3.18 -8.49 16.17
N LYS A 82 2.34 -8.48 15.12
CA LYS A 82 1.55 -9.63 14.68
C LYS A 82 2.26 -10.34 13.54
N ASP A 83 2.04 -11.64 13.43
CA ASP A 83 2.61 -12.46 12.36
C ASP A 83 1.62 -12.72 11.22
N ASP A 84 0.36 -12.29 11.38
CA ASP A 84 -0.70 -12.46 10.39
C ASP A 84 -1.75 -11.33 10.49
N TRP A 85 -2.41 -11.07 9.36
CA TRP A 85 -3.47 -10.08 9.20
C TRP A 85 -4.53 -10.58 8.21
N SER A 86 -5.73 -10.07 8.33
CA SER A 86 -6.75 -10.20 7.30
C SER A 86 -6.25 -9.66 5.95
N SER A 87 -6.81 -10.21 4.87
CA SER A 87 -6.44 -9.82 3.50
C SER A 87 -6.64 -8.32 3.21
N ARG A 88 -7.51 -7.67 3.98
CA ARG A 88 -7.73 -6.23 3.97
C ARG A 88 -7.41 -5.69 5.35
N ILE A 89 -6.20 -5.16 5.51
CA ILE A 89 -5.68 -4.68 6.79
C ILE A 89 -6.53 -3.59 7.47
N GLU A 90 -7.41 -2.89 6.74
CA GLU A 90 -8.41 -1.97 7.32
C GLU A 90 -9.54 -2.67 8.09
N ASP A 91 -9.79 -3.95 7.81
CA ASP A 91 -10.81 -4.77 8.45
C ASP A 91 -10.26 -5.45 9.72
N GLU A 92 -8.96 -5.26 10.04
CA GLU A 92 -8.35 -5.72 11.29
C GLU A 92 -9.05 -5.11 12.52
N PRO A 93 -9.35 -5.90 13.56
CA PRO A 93 -9.88 -5.35 14.79
C PRO A 93 -8.80 -4.60 15.58
N GLY A 94 -9.25 -3.61 16.36
CA GLY A 94 -8.41 -2.86 17.30
C GLY A 94 -7.44 -1.88 16.62
N ASP A 95 -6.41 -1.53 17.39
CA ASP A 95 -5.43 -0.47 17.12
C ASP A 95 -4.90 -0.40 15.67
N THR A 96 -4.56 -1.54 15.07
CA THR A 96 -4.04 -1.61 13.69
C THR A 96 -5.08 -1.15 12.68
N GLY A 97 -6.28 -1.73 12.70
CA GLY A 97 -7.34 -1.36 11.75
C GLY A 97 -7.87 0.05 12.02
N ASP A 98 -7.97 0.45 13.29
CA ASP A 98 -8.34 1.81 13.69
C ASP A 98 -7.40 2.86 13.10
N PHE A 99 -6.09 2.65 13.22
CA PHE A 99 -5.09 3.51 12.61
C PHE A 99 -5.22 3.54 11.08
N ILE A 100 -5.31 2.37 10.44
CA ILE A 100 -5.36 2.26 8.97
C ILE A 100 -6.60 2.97 8.43
N ARG A 101 -7.78 2.72 9.00
CA ARG A 101 -9.04 3.37 8.58
C ARG A 101 -8.97 4.87 8.81
N GLY A 102 -8.45 5.30 9.97
CA GLY A 102 -8.28 6.71 10.30
C GLY A 102 -7.38 7.45 9.31
N LEU A 103 -6.20 6.88 9.02
CA LEU A 103 -5.27 7.44 8.05
C LEU A 103 -5.82 7.40 6.62
N LYS A 104 -6.43 6.27 6.19
CA LYS A 104 -7.12 6.17 4.89
C LYS A 104 -8.25 7.19 4.75
N GLY A 105 -8.91 7.58 5.84
CA GLY A 105 -9.91 8.65 5.82
C GLY A 105 -9.32 10.04 5.51
N ILE A 106 -8.03 10.25 5.77
CA ILE A 106 -7.32 11.52 5.48
C ILE A 106 -6.71 11.51 4.07
N ILE A 107 -6.03 10.42 3.69
CA ILE A 107 -5.26 10.33 2.44
C ILE A 107 -6.01 9.64 1.29
N GLY A 108 -7.10 8.94 1.58
CA GLY A 108 -7.94 8.26 0.60
C GLY A 108 -8.98 9.18 -0.03
N ARG A 109 -9.66 8.70 -1.08
CA ARG A 109 -10.64 9.49 -1.85
C ARG A 109 -11.64 10.23 -0.96
N GLY A 110 -11.72 11.54 -1.11
CA GLY A 110 -12.61 12.40 -0.33
C GLY A 110 -12.01 12.92 0.98
N GLY A 111 -10.82 12.43 1.37
CA GLY A 111 -10.04 12.95 2.48
C GLY A 111 -9.36 14.28 2.14
N GLU A 112 -9.02 15.04 3.19
CA GLU A 112 -8.42 16.39 3.05
C GLU A 112 -6.99 16.40 2.51
N ALA A 113 -6.28 15.27 2.58
CA ALA A 113 -4.93 15.09 2.04
C ALA A 113 -4.93 14.19 0.79
N PHE A 114 -6.10 13.90 0.21
CA PHE A 114 -6.20 13.09 -1.00
C PHE A 114 -5.59 13.81 -2.20
N ASP A 115 -4.64 13.16 -2.85
CA ASP A 115 -4.08 13.56 -4.13
C ASP A 115 -4.01 12.32 -5.05
N PRO A 116 -4.71 12.29 -6.20
CA PRO A 116 -4.68 11.15 -7.11
C PRO A 116 -3.32 10.91 -7.78
N PHE A 117 -2.36 11.83 -7.63
CA PHE A 117 -1.00 11.70 -8.13
C PHE A 117 0.02 11.35 -7.05
N THR A 118 -0.42 11.26 -5.78
CA THR A 118 0.44 10.90 -4.64
C THR A 118 -0.12 9.65 -3.97
N ASN A 119 0.30 8.48 -4.46
CA ASN A 119 -0.16 7.21 -3.91
C ASN A 119 0.66 6.82 -2.67
N ILE A 120 -0.01 6.50 -1.57
CA ILE A 120 0.61 6.04 -0.34
C ILE A 120 0.26 4.57 -0.12
N LEU A 121 1.27 3.73 0.04
CA LEU A 121 1.08 2.31 0.36
C LEU A 121 1.06 2.13 1.88
N LEU A 122 -0.01 1.55 2.43
CA LEU A 122 -0.06 1.15 3.84
C LEU A 122 0.18 -0.35 3.94
N THR A 123 1.12 -0.75 4.80
CA THR A 123 1.44 -2.15 5.07
C THR A 123 1.56 -2.39 6.57
N ALA A 124 1.18 -3.58 7.02
CA ALA A 124 1.45 -4.04 8.39
C ALA A 124 2.69 -4.93 8.42
N SER A 125 3.35 -4.99 9.58
CA SER A 125 4.54 -5.81 9.78
C SER A 125 4.57 -6.42 11.19
N SER A 126 5.31 -7.51 11.31
CA SER A 126 5.61 -8.19 12.59
C SER A 126 6.66 -7.48 13.43
N LEU A 127 7.14 -6.32 12.97
CA LEU A 127 8.07 -5.49 13.75
C LEU A 127 7.43 -5.09 15.10
N PRO A 128 8.25 -4.93 16.16
CA PRO A 128 7.74 -4.69 17.51
C PRO A 128 6.79 -3.48 17.59
N PRO A 129 5.62 -3.63 18.23
CA PRO A 129 4.62 -2.58 18.29
C PRO A 129 5.04 -1.44 19.22
N SER A 130 4.28 -0.35 19.19
CA SER A 130 4.45 0.73 20.17
C SER A 130 4.22 0.20 21.59
N LYS A 131 5.05 0.62 22.55
CA LYS A 131 4.87 0.29 23.97
C LYS A 131 3.75 1.13 24.62
N LYS A 132 3.38 2.25 23.99
CA LYS A 132 2.37 3.18 24.50
C LYS A 132 1.00 2.82 23.93
N GLN A 133 0.00 2.69 24.81
CA GLN A 133 -1.39 2.42 24.41
C GLN A 133 -1.92 3.51 23.47
N ASN A 134 -2.85 3.13 22.57
CA ASN A 134 -3.49 4.03 21.60
C ASN A 134 -2.48 4.75 20.68
N THR A 135 -1.33 4.12 20.42
CA THR A 135 -0.32 4.65 19.51
C THR A 135 0.31 3.55 18.67
N THR A 136 0.80 3.88 17.48
CA THR A 136 1.56 2.95 16.63
C THR A 136 2.99 3.43 16.41
N THR A 137 3.84 2.55 15.91
CA THR A 137 5.13 2.95 15.31
C THR A 137 5.00 2.80 13.80
N ALA A 138 5.34 3.85 13.07
CA ALA A 138 5.34 3.86 11.61
C ALA A 138 6.76 4.00 11.06
N LEU A 139 7.11 3.23 10.04
CA LEU A 139 8.33 3.39 9.25
C LEU A 139 7.96 3.91 7.86
N LEU A 140 8.71 4.89 7.36
CA LEU A 140 8.46 5.55 6.09
C LEU A 140 9.58 5.22 5.10
N PHE A 141 9.21 4.77 3.90
CA PHE A 141 10.11 4.53 2.79
C PHE A 141 9.56 5.14 1.50
N PRO A 142 10.36 5.88 0.72
CA PRO A 142 11.81 6.01 0.81
C PRO A 142 12.30 7.14 1.74
N SER A 143 11.46 7.71 2.60
CA SER A 143 11.90 8.79 3.51
C SER A 143 12.87 8.34 4.62
N PHE A 144 13.03 7.03 4.83
CA PHE A 144 13.90 6.42 5.85
C PHE A 144 13.68 7.03 7.25
N ALA A 145 12.42 7.20 7.63
CA ALA A 145 12.03 7.80 8.91
C ALA A 145 11.21 6.82 9.75
N ARG A 146 11.55 6.70 11.03
CA ARG A 146 10.78 5.98 12.04
C ARG A 146 10.07 7.00 12.94
N ILE A 147 8.75 6.89 13.04
CA ILE A 147 7.96 7.74 13.94
C ILE A 147 7.39 6.85 15.05
N PRO A 148 7.95 6.90 16.27
CA PRO A 148 7.45 6.12 17.39
C PRO A 148 6.19 6.75 17.99
N SER A 149 5.36 5.95 18.66
CA SER A 149 4.24 6.44 19.48
C SER A 149 3.27 7.41 18.79
N LEU A 150 3.02 7.22 17.50
CA LEU A 150 2.11 8.04 16.70
C LEU A 150 0.64 7.83 17.16
N PRO A 151 -0.07 8.87 17.64
CA PRO A 151 -1.42 8.72 18.23
C PRO A 151 -2.54 8.43 17.22
N TYR A 152 -3.61 7.79 17.71
CA TYR A 152 -4.81 7.45 16.93
C TYR A 152 -5.85 8.57 16.92
N THR A 153 -5.44 9.79 16.57
CA THR A 153 -6.35 10.93 16.53
C THR A 153 -6.43 11.50 15.13
N ARG A 154 -7.60 12.05 14.79
CA ARG A 154 -7.79 12.70 13.48
C ARG A 154 -6.77 13.80 13.23
N THR A 155 -6.45 14.60 14.25
CA THR A 155 -5.41 15.65 14.18
C THR A 155 -4.04 15.05 13.91
N ALA A 156 -3.66 13.97 14.61
CA ALA A 156 -2.39 13.30 14.36
C ALA A 156 -2.32 12.74 12.93
N PHE A 157 -3.40 12.15 12.41
CA PHE A 157 -3.43 11.67 11.02
C PHE A 157 -3.29 12.81 10.00
N SER A 158 -3.98 13.93 10.22
CA SER A 158 -3.91 15.12 9.37
C SER A 158 -2.51 15.73 9.34
N HIS A 159 -1.90 15.89 10.52
CA HIS A 159 -0.55 16.42 10.66
C HIS A 159 0.48 15.43 10.11
N PHE A 160 0.31 14.13 10.33
CA PHE A 160 1.19 13.10 9.78
C PHE A 160 1.15 13.09 8.26
N ALA A 161 -0.04 13.15 7.65
CA ALA A 161 -0.18 13.26 6.22
C ALA A 161 0.46 14.55 5.69
N SER A 162 0.23 15.68 6.35
CA SER A 162 0.73 16.98 5.91
C SER A 162 2.25 17.14 6.06
N ALA A 163 2.83 16.64 7.14
CA ALA A 163 4.27 16.73 7.39
C ALA A 163 5.06 15.68 6.61
N TYR A 164 4.53 14.46 6.44
CA TYR A 164 5.32 13.33 5.96
C TYR A 164 4.81 12.68 4.67
N LEU A 165 3.55 12.83 4.25
CA LEU A 165 3.01 12.05 3.13
C LEU A 165 2.68 12.87 1.87
N LYS A 166 2.20 14.11 2.04
CA LYS A 166 1.91 15.04 0.92
C LYS A 166 3.18 15.37 0.14
N PRO A 167 3.15 15.55 -1.18
CA PRO A 167 4.36 15.81 -1.94
C PRO A 167 4.96 17.20 -1.64
N HIS A 168 6.30 17.33 -1.73
CA HIS A 168 6.97 18.65 -1.74
C HIS A 168 6.67 19.44 -3.02
N LYS A 169 6.50 18.73 -4.15
CA LYS A 169 6.19 19.31 -5.45
C LYS A 169 4.96 18.64 -6.05
N LEU A 170 3.94 19.43 -6.33
CA LEU A 170 2.72 18.93 -6.95
C LEU A 170 2.94 18.47 -8.39
N HIS A 171 2.19 17.45 -8.79
CA HIS A 171 2.13 17.00 -10.18
C HIS A 171 1.70 18.15 -11.13
N PRO A 172 2.25 18.25 -12.36
CA PRO A 172 1.91 19.32 -13.31
C PRO A 172 0.42 19.48 -13.62
N MET A 173 -0.37 18.40 -13.49
CA MET A 173 -1.83 18.46 -13.66
C MET A 173 -2.54 19.34 -12.62
N HIS A 174 -1.86 19.72 -11.55
CA HIS A 174 -2.35 20.71 -10.58
C HIS A 174 -2.17 22.16 -11.03
N ALA A 175 -1.60 22.44 -12.22
CA ALA A 175 -1.30 23.80 -12.68
C ALA A 175 -2.53 24.72 -12.61
N ALA A 176 -3.71 24.22 -12.97
CA ALA A 176 -4.96 24.98 -12.97
C ALA A 176 -5.58 25.20 -11.57
N LEU A 177 -5.07 24.54 -10.51
CA LEU A 177 -5.63 24.70 -9.17
C LEU A 177 -5.30 26.08 -8.58
N PRO A 178 -6.23 26.68 -7.80
CA PRO A 178 -5.96 27.89 -7.03
C PRO A 178 -4.82 27.69 -6.03
N ALA A 179 -4.10 28.77 -5.69
CA ALA A 179 -2.96 28.74 -4.77
C ALA A 179 -3.34 28.16 -3.40
N ALA A 180 -4.49 28.53 -2.86
CA ALA A 180 -4.99 28.01 -1.58
C ALA A 180 -5.22 26.48 -1.62
N GLN A 181 -5.67 25.93 -2.75
CA GLN A 181 -5.87 24.49 -2.89
C GLN A 181 -4.53 23.76 -3.07
N LYS A 182 -3.60 24.33 -3.84
CA LYS A 182 -2.22 23.82 -3.97
C LYS A 182 -1.52 23.75 -2.61
N ALA A 183 -1.65 24.80 -1.80
CA ALA A 183 -1.09 24.85 -0.46
C ALA A 183 -1.62 23.72 0.43
N LYS A 184 -2.93 23.41 0.36
CA LYS A 184 -3.52 22.28 1.10
C LYS A 184 -2.97 20.91 0.68
N LEU A 185 -2.53 20.76 -0.58
CA LEU A 185 -2.01 19.50 -1.12
C LEU A 185 -0.49 19.37 -1.02
N THR A 186 0.21 20.45 -0.66
CA THR A 186 1.68 20.46 -0.55
C THR A 186 2.10 20.12 0.88
N ARG A 187 3.27 19.52 1.04
CA ARG A 187 3.86 19.18 2.33
C ARG A 187 4.06 20.43 3.20
N ASP A 188 3.73 20.30 4.49
CA ASP A 188 3.99 21.30 5.53
C ASP A 188 4.76 20.63 6.68
N GLU A 189 6.09 20.74 6.63
CA GLU A 189 7.00 20.12 7.58
C GLU A 189 6.93 20.74 8.97
N SER A 190 6.37 21.96 9.12
CA SER A 190 6.24 22.62 10.42
C SER A 190 5.36 21.81 11.39
N LEU A 191 4.40 21.06 10.84
CA LEU A 191 3.50 20.19 11.60
C LEU A 191 4.21 18.96 12.19
N ALA A 192 5.42 18.61 11.74
CA ALA A 192 6.21 17.54 12.34
C ALA A 192 6.50 17.80 13.82
N SER A 193 6.64 19.07 14.22
CA SER A 193 6.86 19.48 15.62
C SER A 193 5.70 19.13 16.57
N THR A 194 4.50 18.88 16.01
CA THR A 194 3.31 18.49 16.77
C THR A 194 3.17 16.97 16.95
N LEU A 195 4.04 16.21 16.29
CA LEU A 195 4.08 14.76 16.29
C LEU A 195 5.28 14.28 17.12
N PRO A 196 5.32 13.00 17.51
CA PRO A 196 6.54 12.41 18.04
C PRO A 196 7.72 12.63 17.09
N ALA A 197 8.88 12.94 17.65
CA ALA A 197 10.08 13.19 16.87
C ALA A 197 10.41 11.99 15.97
N ALA A 198 10.62 12.25 14.67
CA ALA A 198 11.06 11.25 13.73
C ALA A 198 12.53 10.90 13.98
N GLU A 199 12.84 9.60 13.91
CA GLU A 199 14.17 9.04 14.05
C GLU A 199 14.64 8.53 12.67
N PRO A 200 15.89 8.78 12.27
CA PRO A 200 16.41 8.25 11.01
C PRO A 200 16.57 6.73 11.06
N ILE A 201 16.14 6.03 10.01
CA ILE A 201 16.39 4.61 9.81
C ILE A 201 17.79 4.46 9.20
N THR A 202 18.75 4.10 10.04
CA THR A 202 20.17 3.98 9.66
C THR A 202 20.62 2.55 9.40
N ARG A 203 19.74 1.57 9.63
CA ARG A 203 20.03 0.14 9.47
C ARG A 203 19.21 -0.44 8.32
N PRO A 204 19.72 -1.47 7.61
CA PRO A 204 18.95 -2.18 6.60
C PRO A 204 17.65 -2.72 7.18
N VAL A 205 16.54 -2.47 6.48
CA VAL A 205 15.23 -3.04 6.79
C VAL A 205 14.87 -4.01 5.66
N VAL A 206 14.66 -5.28 6.03
CA VAL A 206 14.27 -6.33 5.09
C VAL A 206 12.81 -6.65 5.34
N LEU A 207 11.95 -6.35 4.36
CA LEU A 207 10.53 -6.68 4.39
C LEU A 207 10.31 -7.92 3.53
N ILE A 208 9.80 -8.98 4.14
CA ILE A 208 9.46 -10.23 3.46
C ILE A 208 7.95 -10.38 3.57
N CYS A 209 7.26 -10.61 2.46
CA CYS A 209 5.82 -10.83 2.46
C CYS A 209 5.49 -12.08 3.27
N GLY A 210 4.97 -11.88 4.49
CA GLY A 210 4.48 -12.94 5.36
C GLY A 210 3.01 -13.17 5.10
N HIS A 211 2.67 -14.28 4.46
CA HIS A 211 1.38 -14.93 4.69
C HIS A 211 1.72 -16.11 5.60
N ALA A 212 1.03 -16.24 6.73
CA ALA A 212 1.31 -17.34 7.68
C ALA A 212 1.21 -18.73 7.01
N ALA A 213 0.38 -18.85 5.97
CA ALA A 213 0.53 -19.87 4.94
C ALA A 213 1.63 -19.44 3.96
N ARG A 214 2.89 -19.77 4.29
CA ARG A 214 3.99 -19.60 3.33
C ARG A 214 3.63 -20.38 2.08
N ASP A 215 3.31 -19.65 1.02
CA ASP A 215 3.28 -20.23 -0.30
C ASP A 215 4.66 -20.83 -0.58
N LYS A 216 4.74 -21.97 -1.29
CA LYS A 216 6.03 -22.59 -1.66
C LYS A 216 7.01 -21.58 -2.28
N ARG A 217 6.51 -20.51 -2.90
CA ARG A 217 7.26 -19.37 -3.45
C ARG A 217 8.07 -18.57 -2.40
N CYS A 218 7.65 -18.56 -1.13
CA CYS A 218 8.31 -17.84 -0.03
C CYS A 218 9.21 -18.73 0.84
N GLY A 219 9.41 -19.99 0.42
CA GLY A 219 10.21 -20.99 1.12
C GLY A 219 9.39 -21.78 2.15
N VAL A 220 9.42 -23.11 2.01
CA VAL A 220 9.00 -24.04 3.07
C VAL A 220 10.21 -24.24 3.97
N LEU A 221 10.09 -23.92 5.26
CA LEU A 221 11.13 -24.21 6.25
C LEU A 221 11.02 -25.67 6.72
#